data_AF-A0A6M8W1F3-F1
#
_entry.id   AF-A0A6M8W1F3-F1
#
_cell.length_a   1.000
_cell.length_b   1.000
_cell.length_c   1.000
_cell.angle_alpha   90.00
_cell.angle_beta   90.00
_cell.angle_gamma   90.00
#
_symmetry.space_group_name_H-M   'P 1'
#
loop_
_entity.id
_entity.type
_entity.pdbx_description
1 polymer ?
#
loop_
_entity_poly.entity_id
_entity_poly.type
_entity_poly.pdbx_seq_one_letter_code
_entity_poly.pdbx_strand_id
1 'polypeptide(L)'
;MGKKSQKLKDAAKNLPKKKQESLSRFWGRILKKALLVMVFAAYLLVGSVATLMWGKTVLFRSLTMDQALLRMDHYRERYKYFDAVFLFDVQEAERAVEIINTLQPLAPVIEPVFYFQLAKRYEEIGHMDKAVFWNLLGSFRLRLDARRCEGADDLDAVEVYTELYGSKNVAIYISEDIDRTERIFNEVMAWDAENPPQTSPQYFCRIARMYIYRHLPQYTGKPVDQKFWPLIYQAYREQIKEGFIPELRQTVLMQEAQQDSGAANENGTETPAIETDAPLVETAPVEEPPVQEDAGP
;
A
#
# COMPACT_ATOMS: atom_id res chain seq x y z
N MET A 1 29.78 -18.90 81.53
CA MET A 1 29.53 -19.24 80.12
C MET A 1 29.56 -18.02 79.17
N GLY A 2 30.52 -17.08 79.29
CA GLY A 2 30.44 -15.77 78.59
C GLY A 2 31.39 -15.52 77.40
N LYS A 3 32.53 -16.23 77.29
CA LYS A 3 33.60 -15.85 76.34
C LYS A 3 33.44 -16.36 74.90
N LYS A 4 32.70 -17.45 74.66
CA LYS A 4 32.42 -17.97 73.30
C LYS A 4 31.40 -17.12 72.54
N SER A 5 30.44 -16.52 73.25
CA SER A 5 29.44 -15.62 72.66
C SER A 5 30.05 -14.32 72.13
N GLN A 6 31.08 -13.81 72.81
CA GLN A 6 31.77 -12.58 72.41
C GLN A 6 32.60 -12.75 71.14
N LYS A 7 33.31 -13.88 70.99
CA LYS A 7 34.06 -14.19 69.76
C LYS A 7 33.15 -14.33 68.52
N LEU A 8 31.94 -14.87 68.67
CA LEU A 8 30.98 -14.94 67.57
C LEU A 8 30.43 -13.56 67.18
N LYS A 9 30.26 -12.65 68.15
CA LYS A 9 29.84 -11.26 67.89
C LYS A 9 30.92 -10.44 67.19
N ASP A 10 32.18 -10.64 67.53
CA ASP A 10 33.29 -9.92 66.89
C ASP A 10 33.59 -10.47 65.48
N ALA A 11 33.44 -11.78 65.26
CA ALA A 11 33.51 -12.37 63.92
C ALA A 11 32.39 -11.86 62.99
N ALA A 12 31.20 -11.59 63.54
CA ALA A 12 30.09 -11.03 62.77
C ALA A 12 30.29 -9.57 62.36
N LYS A 13 31.03 -8.77 63.15
CA LYS A 13 31.32 -7.36 62.83
C LYS A 13 32.31 -7.19 61.69
N ASN A 14 33.18 -8.17 61.48
CA ASN A 14 34.21 -8.14 60.42
C ASN A 14 33.79 -8.86 59.14
N LEU A 15 32.55 -9.35 59.05
CA LEU A 15 32.02 -9.82 57.77
C LEU A 15 31.90 -8.61 56.83
N PRO A 16 32.60 -8.60 55.69
CA PRO A 16 32.53 -7.49 54.76
C PRO A 16 31.07 -7.28 54.42
N LYS A 17 30.58 -6.04 54.58
CA LYS A 17 29.24 -5.63 54.14
C LYS A 17 29.17 -5.88 52.64
N LYS A 18 28.78 -7.10 52.25
CA LYS A 18 28.51 -7.47 50.87
C LYS A 18 27.48 -6.45 50.42
N LYS A 19 27.89 -5.58 49.49
CA LYS A 19 27.08 -4.51 48.92
C LYS A 19 25.86 -5.22 48.32
N GLN A 20 24.76 -5.29 49.08
CA GLN A 20 23.54 -5.94 48.66
C GLN A 20 22.94 -5.00 47.63
N GLU A 21 23.35 -5.18 46.37
CA GLU A 21 22.68 -4.51 45.26
C GLU A 21 21.19 -4.83 45.38
N SER A 22 20.35 -3.79 45.38
CA SER A 22 18.92 -4.00 45.46
C SER A 22 18.51 -4.91 44.30
N LEU A 23 17.68 -5.92 44.59
CA LEU A 23 17.17 -6.86 43.59
C LEU A 23 16.61 -6.12 42.37
N SER A 24 16.02 -4.93 42.55
CA SER A 24 15.56 -4.05 41.47
C SER A 24 16.67 -3.62 40.49
N ARG A 25 17.89 -3.30 40.95
CA ARG A 25 19.02 -2.95 40.07
C ARG A 25 19.57 -4.15 39.32
N PHE A 26 19.52 -5.33 39.93
CA PHE A 26 19.89 -6.57 39.26
C PHE A 26 18.91 -6.92 38.14
N TRP A 27 17.60 -6.95 38.44
CA TRP A 27 16.55 -7.21 37.45
C TRP A 27 16.50 -6.13 36.36
N GLY A 28 16.71 -4.85 36.70
CA GLY A 28 16.77 -3.77 35.72
C GLY A 28 17.90 -3.95 34.69
N ARG A 29 19.08 -4.44 35.12
CA ARG A 29 20.18 -4.75 34.20
C ARG A 29 19.87 -5.95 33.30
N ILE A 30 19.19 -6.98 33.82
CA ILE A 30 18.76 -8.13 33.02
C ILE A 30 17.72 -7.70 31.98
N LEU A 31 16.69 -6.96 32.39
CA LEU A 31 15.64 -6.48 31.48
C LEU A 31 16.21 -5.59 30.38
N LYS A 32 17.13 -4.68 30.70
CA LYS A 32 17.80 -3.84 29.70
C LYS A 32 18.58 -4.67 28.67
N LYS A 33 19.30 -5.70 29.12
CA LYS A 33 20.02 -6.61 28.21
C LYS A 33 19.06 -7.41 27.33
N ALA A 34 17.99 -7.93 27.90
CA ALA A 34 16.96 -8.65 27.14
C ALA A 34 16.31 -7.74 26.08
N LEU A 35 15.97 -6.50 26.44
CA LEU A 35 15.44 -5.50 25.50
C LEU A 35 16.43 -5.21 24.37
N LEU A 36 17.72 -4.99 24.67
CA LEU A 36 18.74 -4.75 23.65
C LEU A 36 18.89 -5.94 22.69
N VAL A 37 18.86 -7.17 23.20
CA VAL A 37 18.90 -8.38 22.37
C VAL A 37 17.65 -8.47 21.49
N MET A 38 16.46 -8.16 22.02
CA MET A 38 15.23 -8.14 21.23
C MET A 38 15.26 -7.07 20.12
N VAL A 39 15.72 -5.86 20.43
CA VAL A 39 15.88 -4.78 19.43
C VAL A 39 16.89 -5.17 18.36
N PHE A 40 18.03 -5.76 18.74
CA PHE A 40 19.03 -6.24 17.79
C PHE A 40 18.49 -7.37 16.90
N ALA A 41 17.76 -8.33 17.47
CA ALA A 41 17.11 -9.39 16.70
C ALA A 41 16.08 -8.83 15.72
N ALA A 42 15.24 -7.87 16.17
CA ALA A 42 14.29 -7.18 15.29
C ALA A 42 15.00 -6.44 14.15
N TYR A 43 16.11 -5.75 14.44
CA TYR A 43 16.93 -5.08 13.44
C TYR A 43 17.49 -6.06 12.40
N LEU A 44 18.03 -7.21 12.83
CA LEU A 44 18.52 -8.24 11.90
C LEU A 44 17.40 -8.83 11.04
N LEU A 45 16.22 -9.05 11.61
CA LEU A 45 15.05 -9.53 10.87
C LEU A 45 14.64 -8.52 9.80
N VAL A 46 14.47 -7.25 10.14
CA VAL A 46 14.15 -6.19 9.18
C VAL A 46 15.24 -6.05 8.11
N GLY A 47 16.51 -6.05 8.51
CA GLY A 47 17.66 -5.97 7.59
C GLY A 47 17.71 -7.16 6.62
N SER A 48 17.41 -8.37 7.08
CA SER A 48 17.36 -9.56 6.21
C SER A 48 16.24 -9.49 5.17
N VAL A 49 15.04 -9.03 5.55
CA VAL A 49 13.92 -8.84 4.63
C VAL A 49 14.27 -7.76 3.60
N ALA A 50 14.83 -6.64 4.03
CA ALA A 50 15.27 -5.56 3.14
C ALA A 50 16.34 -6.03 2.15
N THR A 51 17.33 -6.82 2.62
CA THR A 51 18.39 -7.38 1.76
C THR A 51 17.82 -8.36 0.72
N LEU A 52 16.86 -9.22 1.12
CA LEU A 52 16.17 -10.12 0.20
C LEU A 52 15.36 -9.36 -0.85
N MET A 53 14.65 -8.30 -0.44
CA MET A 53 13.90 -7.45 -1.36
C MET A 53 14.82 -6.74 -2.36
N TRP A 54 15.93 -6.17 -1.89
CA TRP A 54 16.92 -5.55 -2.77
C TRP A 54 17.52 -6.56 -3.75
N GLY A 55 17.90 -7.75 -3.29
CA GLY A 55 18.40 -8.81 -4.15
C GLY A 55 17.39 -9.23 -5.22
N LYS A 56 16.09 -9.32 -4.87
CA LYS A 56 15.01 -9.56 -5.85
C LYS A 56 14.88 -8.40 -6.84
N THR A 57 14.90 -7.16 -6.39
CA THR A 57 14.83 -5.97 -7.26
C THR A 57 15.96 -5.97 -8.29
N VAL A 58 17.20 -6.19 -7.86
CA VAL A 58 18.36 -6.28 -8.76
C VAL A 58 18.21 -7.42 -9.77
N LEU A 59 17.77 -8.59 -9.31
CA LEU A 59 17.52 -9.74 -10.18
C LEU A 59 16.40 -9.47 -11.19
N PHE A 60 15.35 -8.75 -10.81
CA PHE A 60 14.20 -8.49 -11.66
C PHE A 60 14.48 -7.38 -12.68
N ARG A 61 15.24 -6.35 -12.31
CA ARG A 61 15.71 -5.32 -13.24
C ARG A 61 16.62 -5.88 -14.33
N SER A 62 17.40 -6.93 -14.03
CA SER A 62 18.28 -7.55 -15.02
C SER A 62 17.58 -8.49 -16.00
N LEU A 63 16.29 -8.77 -15.84
CA LEU A 63 15.56 -9.64 -16.77
C LEU A 63 15.15 -8.90 -18.05
N THR A 64 15.23 -9.60 -19.17
CA THR A 64 14.59 -9.16 -20.43
C THR A 64 13.07 -9.32 -20.34
N MET A 65 12.29 -8.62 -21.18
CA MET A 65 10.83 -8.79 -21.15
C MET A 65 10.39 -10.22 -21.52
N ASP A 66 11.08 -10.90 -22.43
CA ASP A 66 10.81 -12.31 -22.74
C ASP A 66 10.99 -13.21 -21.51
N GLN A 67 12.06 -12.98 -20.75
CA GLN A 67 12.29 -13.70 -19.49
C GLN A 67 11.23 -13.36 -18.44
N ALA A 68 10.77 -12.10 -18.42
CA ALA A 68 9.74 -11.67 -17.51
C ALA A 68 8.39 -12.34 -17.81
N LEU A 69 8.02 -12.45 -19.09
CA LEU A 69 6.83 -13.17 -19.53
C LEU A 69 6.88 -14.66 -19.17
N LEU A 70 7.98 -15.35 -19.47
CA LEU A 70 8.16 -16.76 -19.11
C LEU A 70 8.01 -16.99 -17.59
N ARG A 71 8.51 -16.06 -16.78
CA ARG A 71 8.35 -16.11 -15.32
C ARG A 71 6.94 -15.76 -14.88
N MET A 72 6.26 -14.84 -15.56
CA MET A 72 4.86 -14.49 -15.27
C MET A 72 3.99 -15.74 -15.34
N ASP A 73 4.07 -16.52 -16.42
CA ASP A 73 3.31 -17.77 -16.56
C ASP A 73 3.65 -18.76 -15.43
N HIS A 74 4.94 -18.93 -15.12
CA HIS A 74 5.37 -19.77 -14.00
C HIS A 74 4.79 -19.30 -12.65
N TYR A 75 4.73 -18.00 -12.41
CA TYR A 75 4.18 -17.42 -11.18
C TYR A 75 2.66 -17.55 -11.11
N ARG A 76 1.96 -17.46 -12.24
CA ARG A 76 0.51 -17.69 -12.33
C ARG A 76 0.16 -19.12 -11.91
N GLU A 77 0.92 -20.11 -12.36
CA GLU A 77 0.74 -21.52 -11.99
C GLU A 77 1.06 -21.80 -10.52
N ARG A 78 2.07 -21.13 -9.96
CA ARG A 78 2.55 -21.37 -8.58
C ARG A 78 1.93 -20.48 -7.51
N TYR A 79 0.91 -19.69 -7.85
CA TYR A 79 0.29 -18.73 -6.92
C TYR A 79 1.28 -17.69 -6.37
N LYS A 80 2.34 -17.36 -7.13
CA LYS A 80 3.35 -16.35 -6.77
C LYS A 80 3.11 -15.02 -7.49
N TYR A 81 1.86 -14.62 -7.62
CA TYR A 81 1.45 -13.45 -8.40
C TYR A 81 2.09 -12.14 -7.94
N PHE A 82 2.33 -11.96 -6.64
CA PHE A 82 3.05 -10.79 -6.14
C PHE A 82 4.46 -10.67 -6.73
N ASP A 83 5.18 -11.79 -6.91
CA ASP A 83 6.49 -11.76 -7.57
C ASP A 83 6.36 -11.35 -9.06
N ALA A 84 5.27 -11.74 -9.72
CA ALA A 84 5.00 -11.37 -11.12
C ALA A 84 4.67 -9.87 -11.27
N VAL A 85 3.85 -9.31 -10.37
CA VAL A 85 3.54 -7.87 -10.38
C VAL A 85 4.79 -7.07 -10.01
N PHE A 86 5.50 -7.49 -8.96
CA PHE A 86 6.73 -6.85 -8.50
C PHE A 86 7.80 -6.82 -9.58
N LEU A 87 7.89 -7.88 -10.40
CA LEU A 87 8.80 -7.93 -11.54
C LEU A 87 8.59 -6.78 -12.53
N PHE A 88 7.34 -6.44 -12.83
CA PHE A 88 7.06 -5.28 -13.66
C PHE A 88 7.23 -3.98 -12.88
N ASP A 89 6.78 -3.91 -11.63
CA ASP A 89 6.76 -2.67 -10.83
C ASP A 89 8.15 -2.05 -10.63
N VAL A 90 9.18 -2.88 -10.43
CA VAL A 90 10.56 -2.44 -10.16
C VAL A 90 11.36 -2.02 -11.39
N GLN A 91 10.79 -2.18 -12.59
CA GLN A 91 11.45 -1.75 -13.83
C GLN A 91 11.57 -0.23 -13.89
N GLU A 92 12.62 0.23 -14.56
CA GLU A 92 12.92 1.65 -14.74
C GLU A 92 11.97 2.29 -15.77
N ALA A 93 11.75 3.60 -15.68
CA ALA A 93 10.76 4.32 -16.48
C ALA A 93 11.10 4.29 -17.98
N GLU A 94 12.39 4.18 -18.32
CA GLU A 94 12.91 4.03 -19.69
C GLU A 94 12.36 2.77 -20.38
N ARG A 95 11.94 1.76 -19.61
CA ARG A 95 11.34 0.52 -20.12
C ARG A 95 9.81 0.59 -20.22
N ALA A 96 9.18 1.71 -19.88
CA ALA A 96 7.72 1.83 -19.87
C ALA A 96 7.09 1.43 -21.21
N VAL A 97 7.66 1.90 -22.34
CA VAL A 97 7.17 1.56 -23.69
C VAL A 97 7.30 0.07 -23.99
N GLU A 98 8.43 -0.55 -23.61
CA GLU A 98 8.66 -1.99 -23.78
C GLU A 98 7.61 -2.81 -23.00
N ILE A 99 7.35 -2.43 -21.75
CA ILE A 99 6.37 -3.08 -20.87
C ILE A 99 4.95 -2.90 -21.41
N ILE A 100 4.58 -1.70 -21.87
CA ILE A 100 3.27 -1.44 -22.49
C ILE A 100 3.06 -2.35 -23.70
N ASN A 101 4.02 -2.36 -24.63
CA ASN A 101 3.95 -3.18 -25.84
C ASN A 101 3.89 -4.69 -25.52
N THR A 102 4.44 -5.09 -24.38
CA THR A 102 4.43 -6.48 -23.90
C THR A 102 3.09 -6.85 -23.26
N LEU A 103 2.57 -6.02 -22.35
CA LEU A 103 1.39 -6.35 -21.54
C LEU A 103 0.07 -6.01 -22.22
N GLN A 104 -0.01 -4.92 -22.99
CA GLN A 104 -1.25 -4.45 -23.60
C GLN A 104 -1.90 -5.50 -24.52
N PRO A 105 -1.17 -6.22 -25.41
CA PRO A 105 -1.76 -7.27 -26.24
C PRO A 105 -2.33 -8.43 -25.42
N LEU A 106 -1.81 -8.63 -24.21
CA LEU A 106 -2.23 -9.69 -23.30
C LEU A 106 -3.40 -9.26 -22.41
N ALA A 107 -3.85 -7.99 -22.50
CA ALA A 107 -4.88 -7.45 -21.62
C ALA A 107 -6.12 -8.33 -21.48
N PRO A 108 -6.69 -8.96 -22.53
CA PRO A 108 -7.87 -9.82 -22.38
C PRO A 108 -7.65 -11.08 -21.51
N VAL A 109 -6.40 -11.53 -21.36
CA VAL A 109 -6.03 -12.82 -20.75
C VAL A 109 -5.13 -12.72 -19.51
N ILE A 110 -4.76 -11.51 -19.08
CA ILE A 110 -3.97 -11.25 -17.86
C ILE A 110 -4.85 -10.69 -16.74
N GLU A 111 -4.43 -10.91 -15.51
CA GLU A 111 -5.16 -10.54 -14.31
C GLU A 111 -5.27 -9.00 -14.16
N PRO A 112 -6.35 -8.48 -13.56
CA PRO A 112 -6.59 -7.03 -13.50
C PRO A 112 -5.50 -6.22 -12.83
N VAL A 113 -4.72 -6.83 -11.92
CA VAL A 113 -3.60 -6.16 -11.24
C VAL A 113 -2.52 -5.65 -12.22
N PHE A 114 -2.36 -6.30 -13.38
CA PHE A 114 -1.41 -5.85 -14.41
C PHE A 114 -1.91 -4.60 -15.16
N TYR A 115 -3.20 -4.26 -15.11
CA TYR A 115 -3.68 -3.00 -15.70
C TYR A 115 -3.21 -1.79 -14.90
N PHE A 116 -3.02 -1.92 -13.58
CA PHE A 116 -2.38 -0.85 -12.81
C PHE A 116 -0.91 -0.66 -13.18
N GLN A 117 -0.22 -1.74 -13.59
CA GLN A 117 1.12 -1.64 -14.15
C GLN A 117 1.11 -0.90 -15.50
N LEU A 118 0.16 -1.21 -16.39
CA LEU A 118 -0.06 -0.43 -17.62
C LEU A 118 -0.34 1.04 -17.30
N ALA A 119 -1.22 1.32 -16.34
CA ALA A 119 -1.56 2.68 -15.93
C ALA A 119 -0.32 3.47 -15.49
N LYS A 120 0.48 2.88 -14.58
CA LYS A 120 1.75 3.45 -14.13
C LYS A 120 2.71 3.73 -15.29
N ARG A 121 2.85 2.78 -16.23
CA ARG A 121 3.74 2.99 -17.38
C ARG A 121 3.27 4.11 -18.30
N TYR A 122 1.97 4.23 -18.55
CA TYR A 122 1.42 5.35 -19.31
C TYR A 122 1.59 6.69 -18.60
N GLU A 123 1.47 6.72 -17.27
CA GLU A 123 1.76 7.91 -16.47
C GLU A 123 3.22 8.33 -16.61
N GLU A 124 4.17 7.41 -16.48
CA GLU A 124 5.62 7.67 -16.56
C GLU A 124 6.03 8.30 -17.91
N ILE A 125 5.32 7.95 -18.99
CA ILE A 125 5.54 8.54 -20.32
C ILE A 125 4.63 9.74 -20.61
N GLY A 126 3.93 10.29 -19.61
CA GLY A 126 3.12 11.50 -19.70
C GLY A 126 1.75 11.34 -20.38
N HIS A 127 1.31 10.10 -20.64
CA HIS A 127 0.04 9.79 -21.29
C HIS A 127 -1.08 9.56 -20.26
N MET A 128 -1.47 10.62 -19.53
CA MET A 128 -2.41 10.54 -18.40
C MET A 128 -3.78 9.96 -18.75
N ASP A 129 -4.39 10.32 -19.89
CA ASP A 129 -5.70 9.76 -20.27
C ASP A 129 -5.66 8.23 -20.46
N LYS A 130 -4.53 7.71 -20.97
CA LYS A 130 -4.31 6.26 -21.07
C LYS A 130 -4.02 5.64 -19.71
N ALA A 131 -3.31 6.34 -18.83
CA ALA A 131 -3.13 5.91 -17.46
C ALA A 131 -4.48 5.75 -16.73
N VAL A 132 -5.37 6.74 -16.86
CA VAL A 132 -6.74 6.69 -16.35
C VAL A 132 -7.53 5.53 -16.96
N PHE A 133 -7.48 5.36 -18.29
CA PHE A 133 -8.15 4.25 -18.97
C PHE A 133 -7.78 2.89 -18.35
N TRP A 134 -6.49 2.61 -18.21
CA TRP A 134 -6.02 1.33 -17.67
C TRP A 134 -6.30 1.19 -16.17
N ASN A 135 -6.25 2.29 -15.41
CA ASN A 135 -6.61 2.29 -14.00
C ASN A 135 -8.10 1.96 -13.80
N LEU A 136 -8.99 2.62 -14.54
CA LEU A 136 -10.44 2.37 -14.50
C LEU A 136 -10.78 0.94 -14.96
N LEU A 137 -10.16 0.44 -16.02
CA LEU A 137 -10.32 -0.94 -16.47
C LEU A 137 -9.80 -1.95 -15.42
N GLY A 138 -8.68 -1.65 -14.78
CA GLY A 138 -8.12 -2.28 -13.57
C GLY A 138 -9.18 -2.51 -12.51
N SER A 139 -9.70 -1.42 -11.98
CA SER A 139 -10.70 -1.43 -10.90
C SER A 139 -11.99 -2.11 -11.35
N PHE A 140 -12.50 -1.86 -12.56
CA PHE A 140 -13.70 -2.50 -13.10
C PHE A 140 -13.56 -4.03 -13.12
N ARG A 141 -12.47 -4.56 -13.71
CA ARG A 141 -12.29 -6.02 -13.81
C ARG A 141 -11.94 -6.66 -12.47
N LEU A 142 -11.29 -5.93 -11.57
CA LEU A 142 -11.04 -6.43 -10.22
C LEU A 142 -12.34 -6.56 -9.40
N ARG A 143 -13.25 -5.60 -9.50
CA ARG A 143 -14.60 -5.67 -8.91
C ARG A 143 -15.44 -6.79 -9.55
N LEU A 144 -15.31 -7.02 -10.85
CA LEU A 144 -15.92 -8.17 -11.51
C LEU A 144 -15.36 -9.49 -10.94
N ASP A 145 -14.04 -9.61 -10.78
CA ASP A 145 -13.42 -10.80 -10.18
C ASP A 145 -13.97 -11.07 -8.78
N ALA A 146 -14.15 -10.02 -7.96
CA ALA A 146 -14.74 -10.13 -6.64
C ALA A 146 -16.14 -10.76 -6.66
N ARG A 147 -16.98 -10.40 -7.64
CA ARG A 147 -18.34 -10.93 -7.83
C ARG A 147 -18.37 -12.33 -8.42
N ARG A 148 -17.29 -12.77 -9.07
CA ARG A 148 -17.12 -14.14 -9.56
C ARG A 148 -16.57 -15.09 -8.48
N CYS A 149 -16.43 -14.62 -7.24
CA CYS A 149 -16.04 -15.45 -6.09
C CYS A 149 -17.26 -15.79 -5.22
N GLU A 150 -17.29 -17.00 -4.68
CA GLU A 150 -18.26 -17.37 -3.64
C GLU A 150 -18.07 -16.50 -2.37
N GLY A 151 -19.14 -16.34 -1.59
CA GLY A 151 -19.15 -15.55 -0.35
C GLY A 151 -19.74 -14.16 -0.53
N ALA A 152 -19.45 -13.26 0.43
CA ALA A 152 -19.85 -11.86 0.32
C ALA A 152 -19.05 -11.15 -0.79
N ASP A 153 -19.68 -10.16 -1.44
CA ASP A 153 -18.97 -9.23 -2.32
C ASP A 153 -17.97 -8.45 -1.47
N ASP A 154 -16.70 -8.57 -1.83
CA ASP A 154 -15.57 -8.04 -1.07
C ASP A 154 -15.03 -6.81 -1.80
N LEU A 155 -15.85 -5.76 -1.83
CA LEU A 155 -15.50 -4.51 -2.49
C LEU A 155 -14.43 -3.74 -1.71
N ASP A 156 -14.37 -3.91 -0.39
CA ASP A 156 -13.32 -3.33 0.46
C ASP A 156 -11.93 -3.85 0.05
N ALA A 157 -11.78 -5.14 -0.24
CA ALA A 157 -10.53 -5.64 -0.82
C ALA A 157 -10.18 -4.95 -2.14
N VAL A 158 -11.16 -4.70 -3.00
CA VAL A 158 -10.91 -4.06 -4.28
C VAL A 158 -10.39 -2.63 -4.10
N GLU A 159 -10.93 -1.90 -3.13
CA GLU A 159 -10.44 -0.55 -2.79
C GLU A 159 -9.00 -0.61 -2.25
N VAL A 160 -8.68 -1.55 -1.35
CA VAL A 160 -7.30 -1.75 -0.85
C VAL A 160 -6.34 -2.04 -1.99
N TYR A 161 -6.73 -2.88 -2.96
CA TYR A 161 -5.88 -3.17 -4.12
C TYR A 161 -5.74 -1.95 -5.05
N THR A 162 -6.82 -1.21 -5.27
CA THR A 162 -6.79 0.01 -6.08
C THR A 162 -5.91 1.07 -5.43
N GLU A 163 -5.91 1.19 -4.10
CA GLU A 163 -5.01 2.09 -3.37
C GLU A 163 -3.55 1.62 -3.40
N LEU A 164 -3.31 0.31 -3.23
CA LEU A 164 -1.97 -0.26 -3.22
C LEU A 164 -1.26 -0.18 -4.57
N TYR A 165 -1.99 -0.39 -5.66
CA TYR A 165 -1.42 -0.47 -7.01
C TYR A 165 -1.74 0.73 -7.91
N GLY A 166 -2.78 1.49 -7.59
CA GLY A 166 -3.13 2.71 -8.31
C GLY A 166 -2.14 3.85 -8.06
N SER A 167 -2.22 4.86 -8.93
CA SER A 167 -1.40 6.07 -8.81
C SER A 167 -2.20 7.21 -8.20
N LYS A 168 -1.59 7.91 -7.24
CA LYS A 168 -2.17 9.12 -6.66
C LYS A 168 -2.37 10.22 -7.70
N ASN A 169 -1.44 10.36 -8.65
CA ASN A 169 -1.55 11.36 -9.71
C ASN A 169 -2.70 11.03 -10.65
N VAL A 170 -2.91 9.73 -10.96
CA VAL A 170 -4.07 9.29 -11.73
C VAL A 170 -5.37 9.58 -10.97
N ALA A 171 -5.44 9.33 -9.66
CA ALA A 171 -6.61 9.64 -8.86
C ALA A 171 -6.93 11.15 -8.83
N ILE A 172 -5.91 12.00 -8.65
CA ILE A 172 -6.06 13.47 -8.73
C ILE A 172 -6.59 13.87 -10.10
N TYR A 173 -5.96 13.36 -11.17
CA TYR A 173 -6.35 13.67 -12.55
C TYR A 173 -7.78 13.22 -12.89
N ILE A 174 -8.27 12.11 -12.31
CA ILE A 174 -9.67 11.68 -12.42
C ILE A 174 -10.62 12.71 -11.80
N SER A 175 -10.25 13.28 -10.63
CA SER A 175 -11.10 14.22 -9.88
C SER A 175 -11.15 15.63 -10.47
N GLU A 176 -10.15 16.05 -11.24
CA GLU A 176 -10.06 17.41 -11.80
C GLU A 176 -11.10 17.71 -12.88
N ASP A 177 -11.50 16.70 -13.67
CA ASP A 177 -12.41 16.88 -14.81
C ASP A 177 -13.29 15.63 -14.96
N ILE A 178 -14.51 15.72 -14.40
CA ILE A 178 -15.49 14.63 -14.45
C ILE A 178 -15.91 14.32 -15.88
N ASP A 179 -16.06 15.34 -16.74
CA ASP A 179 -16.52 15.14 -18.11
C ASP A 179 -15.47 14.39 -18.93
N ARG A 180 -14.18 14.65 -18.69
CA ARG A 180 -13.06 13.86 -19.23
C ARG A 180 -13.10 12.43 -18.71
N THR A 181 -13.24 12.25 -17.40
CA THR A 181 -13.33 10.93 -16.78
C THR A 181 -14.50 10.13 -17.33
N GLU A 182 -15.66 10.76 -17.55
CA GLU A 182 -16.83 10.12 -18.17
C GLU A 182 -16.53 9.66 -19.60
N ARG A 183 -15.88 10.48 -20.42
CA ARG A 183 -15.49 10.07 -21.78
C ARG A 183 -14.56 8.85 -21.75
N ILE A 184 -13.52 8.89 -20.91
CA ILE A 184 -12.57 7.77 -20.77
C ILE A 184 -13.27 6.52 -20.24
N PHE A 185 -14.17 6.66 -19.27
CA PHE A 185 -14.96 5.55 -18.76
C PHE A 185 -15.83 4.92 -19.85
N ASN A 186 -16.48 5.73 -20.69
CA ASN A 186 -17.24 5.22 -21.83
C ASN A 186 -16.35 4.46 -22.84
N GLU A 187 -15.12 4.93 -23.07
CA GLU A 187 -14.12 4.20 -23.87
C GLU A 187 -13.75 2.86 -23.21
N VAL A 188 -13.54 2.81 -21.90
CA VAL A 188 -13.29 1.57 -21.14
C VAL A 188 -14.44 0.58 -21.33
N MET A 189 -15.69 1.05 -21.20
CA MET A 189 -16.87 0.19 -21.33
C MET A 189 -17.13 -0.30 -22.77
N ALA A 190 -16.68 0.46 -23.78
CA ALA A 190 -16.70 0.05 -25.17
C ALA A 190 -15.63 -1.01 -25.43
N TRP A 191 -14.38 -0.73 -25.05
CA TRP A 191 -13.25 -1.65 -25.22
C TRP A 191 -13.48 -2.99 -24.51
N ASP A 192 -14.00 -2.97 -23.28
CA ASP A 192 -14.25 -4.18 -22.51
C ASP A 192 -15.32 -5.07 -23.15
N ALA A 193 -16.31 -4.49 -23.84
CA ALA A 193 -17.32 -5.27 -24.56
C ALA A 193 -16.77 -5.95 -25.81
N GLU A 194 -15.81 -5.31 -26.49
CA GLU A 194 -15.10 -5.90 -27.63
C GLU A 194 -14.08 -6.97 -27.18
N ASN A 195 -13.58 -6.84 -25.94
CA ASN A 195 -12.49 -7.66 -25.41
C ASN A 195 -12.86 -8.29 -24.06
N PRO A 196 -13.96 -9.05 -23.93
CA PRO A 196 -14.46 -9.51 -22.63
C PRO A 196 -13.39 -10.28 -21.85
N PRO A 197 -13.39 -10.20 -20.50
CA PRO A 197 -12.36 -10.81 -19.67
C PRO A 197 -12.37 -12.33 -19.81
N GLN A 198 -11.21 -12.89 -20.17
CA GLN A 198 -11.02 -14.35 -20.30
C GLN A 198 -10.33 -14.95 -19.07
N THR A 199 -9.95 -14.11 -18.12
CA THR A 199 -9.23 -14.53 -16.92
C THR A 199 -10.12 -15.28 -15.94
N SER A 200 -9.48 -16.21 -15.23
CA SER A 200 -10.09 -16.86 -14.07
C SER A 200 -10.00 -15.94 -12.85
N PRO A 201 -11.08 -15.76 -12.07
CA PRO A 201 -11.06 -14.96 -10.85
C PRO A 201 -10.32 -15.67 -9.70
N GLN A 202 -9.73 -16.85 -9.96
CA GLN A 202 -9.06 -17.66 -8.94
C GLN A 202 -7.95 -16.91 -8.21
N TYR A 203 -7.25 -16.00 -8.89
CA TYR A 203 -6.29 -15.11 -8.26
C TYR A 203 -6.96 -14.28 -7.15
N PHE A 204 -8.05 -13.58 -7.48
CA PHE A 204 -8.77 -12.76 -6.53
C PHE A 204 -9.36 -13.60 -5.39
N CYS A 205 -10.11 -14.66 -5.74
CA CYS A 205 -10.82 -15.48 -4.76
C CYS A 205 -9.87 -16.17 -3.77
N ARG A 206 -8.69 -16.61 -4.22
CA ARG A 206 -7.73 -17.33 -3.37
C ARG A 206 -6.70 -16.42 -2.74
N ILE A 207 -6.04 -15.58 -3.51
CA ILE A 207 -4.83 -14.86 -3.06
C ILE A 207 -5.20 -13.48 -2.55
N ALA A 208 -5.99 -12.72 -3.31
CA ALA A 208 -6.30 -11.35 -2.92
C ALA A 208 -7.05 -11.31 -1.60
N ARG A 209 -8.09 -12.14 -1.48
CA ARG A 209 -8.86 -12.27 -0.25
C ARG A 209 -8.10 -12.95 0.88
N MET A 210 -7.20 -13.91 0.62
CA MET A 210 -6.37 -14.48 1.71
C MET A 210 -5.40 -13.46 2.31
N TYR A 211 -4.89 -12.52 1.52
CA TYR A 211 -3.96 -11.52 2.05
C TYR A 211 -4.64 -10.60 3.06
N ILE A 212 -5.88 -10.19 2.77
CA ILE A 212 -6.64 -9.24 3.60
C ILE A 212 -7.43 -9.96 4.70
N TYR A 213 -8.09 -11.08 4.34
CA TYR A 213 -9.06 -11.78 5.18
C TYR A 213 -8.63 -13.19 5.56
N ARG A 214 -7.32 -13.42 5.73
CA ARG A 214 -6.76 -14.74 6.11
C ARG A 214 -7.50 -15.42 7.28
N HIS A 215 -8.12 -14.63 8.15
CA HIS A 215 -8.79 -15.07 9.36
C HIS A 215 -10.33 -15.10 9.28
N LEU A 216 -10.94 -14.74 8.14
CA LEU A 216 -12.39 -14.63 7.98
C LEU A 216 -12.91 -15.56 6.86
N PRO A 217 -13.36 -16.78 7.19
CA PRO A 217 -13.76 -17.79 6.20
C PRO A 217 -14.86 -17.36 5.23
N GLN A 218 -15.74 -16.43 5.63
CA GLN A 218 -16.84 -15.93 4.81
C GLN A 218 -16.40 -15.13 3.58
N TYR A 219 -15.17 -14.61 3.59
CA TYR A 219 -14.57 -13.94 2.44
C TYR A 219 -13.70 -14.89 1.62
N THR A 220 -13.31 -16.06 2.16
CA THR A 220 -12.53 -17.04 1.41
C THR A 220 -13.43 -18.01 0.65
N GLY A 221 -13.68 -17.73 -0.63
CA GLY A 221 -14.52 -18.55 -1.51
C GLY A 221 -13.74 -19.15 -2.68
N LYS A 222 -14.31 -20.17 -3.33
CA LYS A 222 -13.81 -20.59 -4.66
C LYS A 222 -14.43 -19.71 -5.75
N PRO A 223 -13.86 -19.68 -6.96
CA PRO A 223 -14.58 -19.15 -8.11
C PRO A 223 -15.95 -19.80 -8.26
N VAL A 224 -16.97 -18.99 -8.54
CA VAL A 224 -18.29 -19.45 -8.97
C VAL A 224 -18.13 -20.29 -10.24
N ASP A 225 -19.01 -21.27 -10.45
CA ASP A 225 -19.02 -22.11 -11.66
C ASP A 225 -18.99 -21.25 -12.94
N GLN A 226 -18.09 -21.59 -13.85
CA GLN A 226 -17.78 -20.84 -15.07
C GLN A 226 -19.01 -20.59 -15.95
N LYS A 227 -20.01 -21.49 -15.91
CA LYS A 227 -21.26 -21.33 -16.67
C LYS A 227 -22.04 -20.06 -16.30
N PHE A 228 -21.83 -19.52 -15.10
CA PHE A 228 -22.50 -18.31 -14.62
C PHE A 228 -21.71 -17.03 -14.92
N TRP A 229 -20.44 -17.11 -15.34
CA TRP A 229 -19.62 -15.92 -15.56
C TRP A 229 -20.20 -14.96 -16.60
N PRO A 230 -20.76 -15.41 -17.75
CA PRO A 230 -21.36 -14.47 -18.70
C PRO A 230 -22.55 -13.69 -18.11
N LEU A 231 -23.38 -14.35 -17.28
CA LEU A 231 -24.51 -13.72 -16.61
C LEU A 231 -24.05 -12.67 -15.59
N ILE A 232 -23.07 -13.03 -14.75
CA ILE A 232 -22.47 -12.11 -13.76
C ILE A 232 -21.84 -10.91 -14.49
N TYR A 233 -21.13 -11.15 -15.58
CA TYR A 233 -20.50 -10.11 -16.40
C TYR A 233 -21.53 -9.13 -16.96
N GLN A 234 -22.60 -9.62 -17.59
CA GLN A 234 -23.65 -8.76 -18.16
C GLN A 234 -24.33 -7.91 -17.08
N ALA A 235 -24.78 -8.54 -15.98
CA ALA A 235 -25.45 -7.84 -14.89
C ALA A 235 -24.53 -6.79 -14.23
N TYR A 236 -23.26 -7.12 -14.01
CA TYR A 236 -22.29 -6.18 -13.46
C TYR A 236 -22.02 -5.01 -14.40
N ARG A 237 -21.87 -5.27 -15.70
CA ARG A 237 -21.64 -4.24 -16.70
C ARG A 237 -22.81 -3.25 -16.78
N GLU A 238 -24.04 -3.74 -16.77
CA GLU A 238 -25.25 -2.91 -16.73
C GLU A 238 -25.30 -2.06 -15.46
N GLN A 239 -25.11 -2.67 -14.28
CA GLN A 239 -25.06 -1.97 -13.01
C GLN A 239 -24.03 -0.82 -13.00
N ILE A 240 -22.83 -1.08 -13.53
CA ILE A 240 -21.75 -0.08 -13.53
C ILE A 240 -22.02 1.08 -14.50
N LYS A 241 -22.62 0.80 -15.67
CA LYS A 241 -23.02 1.87 -16.61
C LYS A 241 -24.06 2.80 -16.01
N GLU A 242 -25.01 2.25 -15.26
CA GLU A 242 -26.08 3.02 -14.66
C GLU A 242 -25.63 3.78 -13.40
N GLY A 243 -24.67 3.26 -12.65
CA GLY A 243 -24.28 3.81 -11.34
C GLY A 243 -23.05 4.71 -11.32
N PHE A 244 -21.99 4.39 -12.09
CA PHE A 244 -20.66 4.97 -11.85
C PHE A 244 -20.58 6.48 -12.09
N ILE A 245 -21.09 6.95 -13.23
CA ILE A 245 -21.05 8.38 -13.58
C ILE A 245 -21.96 9.22 -12.68
N PRO A 246 -23.22 8.82 -12.42
CA PRO A 246 -24.06 9.54 -11.47
C PRO A 246 -23.44 9.63 -10.06
N GLU A 247 -22.85 8.54 -9.57
CA GLU A 247 -22.17 8.50 -8.28
C GLU A 247 -20.98 9.45 -8.24
N LEU A 248 -20.11 9.43 -9.26
CA LEU A 248 -18.95 10.33 -9.35
C LEU A 248 -19.39 11.81 -9.36
N ARG A 249 -20.41 12.16 -10.14
CA ARG A 249 -20.95 13.53 -10.18
C ARG A 249 -21.52 13.94 -8.83
N GLN A 250 -22.24 13.04 -8.15
CA GLN A 250 -22.78 13.31 -6.82
C GLN A 250 -21.66 13.54 -5.79
N THR A 251 -20.57 12.76 -5.83
CA THR A 251 -19.43 12.95 -4.93
C THR A 251 -18.81 14.33 -5.10
N VAL A 252 -18.58 14.79 -6.34
CA VAL A 252 -17.99 16.11 -6.58
C VAL A 252 -18.92 17.23 -6.12
N LEU A 253 -20.22 17.15 -6.41
CA LEU A 253 -21.20 18.12 -5.91
C LEU A 253 -21.23 18.20 -4.37
N MET A 254 -21.07 17.06 -3.69
CA MET A 254 -20.99 17.03 -2.22
C MET A 254 -19.69 17.65 -1.69
N GLN A 255 -18.57 17.47 -2.39
CA GLN A 255 -17.28 18.08 -2.03
C GLN A 255 -17.30 19.60 -2.22
N GLU A 256 -17.83 20.09 -3.33
CA GLU A 256 -18.01 21.52 -3.60
C GLU A 256 -18.88 22.18 -2.52
N ALA A 257 -20.02 21.56 -2.17
CA ALA A 257 -20.89 22.06 -1.11
C ALA A 257 -20.21 22.08 0.28
N GLN A 258 -19.34 21.12 0.57
CA GLN A 258 -18.57 21.10 1.83
C GLN A 258 -17.51 22.20 1.86
N GLN A 259 -16.86 22.48 0.72
CA GLN A 259 -15.86 23.54 0.60
C GLN A 259 -16.50 24.93 0.78
N ASP A 260 -17.66 25.17 0.18
CA ASP A 260 -18.40 26.43 0.31
C ASP A 260 -18.90 26.67 1.75
N SER A 261 -19.34 25.61 2.44
CA SER A 261 -19.79 25.71 3.83
C SER A 261 -18.66 25.90 4.84
N GLY A 262 -17.46 25.40 4.55
CA GLY A 262 -16.25 25.68 5.33
C GLY A 262 -15.81 27.15 5.24
N ALA A 263 -15.82 27.72 4.03
CA ALA A 263 -15.44 29.12 3.80
C ALA A 263 -16.39 30.13 4.48
N ALA A 264 -17.68 29.77 4.63
CA ALA A 264 -18.65 30.62 5.31
C ALA A 264 -18.42 30.72 6.84
N ASN A 265 -17.82 29.70 7.47
CA ASN A 265 -17.59 29.68 8.91
C ASN A 265 -16.30 30.39 9.35
N GLU A 266 -15.31 30.57 8.47
CA GLU A 266 -14.07 31.28 8.81
C GLU A 266 -14.24 32.81 8.85
N ASN A 267 -15.25 33.37 8.20
CA ASN A 267 -15.55 34.82 8.25
C ASN A 267 -16.47 35.25 9.41
N GLY A 268 -16.93 34.31 10.26
CA GLY A 268 -17.92 34.59 11.31
C GLY A 268 -17.40 34.56 12.74
N THR A 269 -16.14 34.18 12.97
CA THR A 269 -15.57 34.11 14.32
C THR A 269 -14.52 35.21 14.48
N GLU A 270 -14.98 36.44 14.70
CA GLU A 270 -14.18 37.41 15.47
C GLU A 270 -13.84 36.73 16.79
N THR A 271 -12.62 36.19 16.88
CA THR A 271 -12.07 35.74 18.14
C THR A 271 -11.99 37.00 19.00
N PRO A 272 -12.73 37.11 20.11
CA PRO A 272 -12.57 38.25 21.01
C PRO A 272 -11.10 38.31 21.40
N ALA A 273 -10.46 39.45 21.17
CA ALA A 273 -9.08 39.68 21.52
C ALA A 273 -8.88 39.36 23.02
N ILE A 274 -8.33 38.19 23.32
CA ILE A 274 -7.79 37.89 24.63
C ILE A 274 -6.45 38.60 24.67
N GLU A 275 -6.49 39.82 25.20
CA GLU A 275 -5.32 40.60 25.61
C GLU A 275 -4.49 39.72 26.56
N THR A 276 -3.47 39.07 26.00
CA THR A 276 -2.53 38.25 26.76
C THR A 276 -1.22 39.01 26.83
N ASP A 277 -1.03 39.72 27.95
CA ASP A 277 0.25 40.27 28.37
C ASP A 277 1.22 39.11 28.67
N ALA A 278 1.80 38.54 27.62
CA ALA A 278 2.92 37.61 27.73
C ALA A 278 4.23 38.39 27.43
N PRO A 279 5.22 38.36 28.33
CA PRO A 279 6.49 39.05 28.12
C PRO A 279 7.23 38.45 26.92
N LEU A 280 7.74 39.34 26.05
CA LEU A 280 8.63 39.01 24.93
C LEU A 280 9.82 38.19 25.45
N VAL A 281 9.90 36.93 25.02
CA VAL A 281 11.13 36.14 25.05
C VAL A 281 11.88 36.44 23.78
N GLU A 282 12.97 37.18 23.93
CA GLU A 282 13.94 37.50 22.88
C GLU A 282 14.59 36.19 22.39
N THR A 283 14.18 35.72 21.21
CA THR A 283 14.79 34.58 20.54
C THR A 283 16.11 35.01 19.90
N ALA A 284 17.19 34.36 20.33
CA ALA A 284 18.53 34.59 19.80
C ALA A 284 18.61 34.30 18.28
N PRO A 285 19.50 35.00 17.55
CA PRO A 285 19.68 34.80 16.12
C PRO A 285 20.20 33.38 15.84
N VAL A 286 19.54 32.72 14.90
CA VAL A 286 19.95 31.42 14.36
C VAL A 286 21.16 31.65 13.45
N GLU A 287 22.33 31.16 13.85
CA GLU A 287 23.52 31.09 12.99
C GLU A 287 23.26 30.14 11.82
N GLU A 288 23.35 30.66 10.59
CA GLU A 288 23.37 29.85 9.38
C GLU A 288 24.66 29.00 9.33
N PRO A 289 24.56 27.70 9.02
CA PRO A 289 25.74 26.88 8.82
C PRO A 289 26.48 27.28 7.53
N PRO A 290 27.83 27.21 7.51
CA PRO A 290 28.62 27.59 6.36
C PRO A 290 28.38 26.65 5.19
N VAL A 291 28.19 27.25 4.02
CA VAL A 291 28.13 26.60 2.71
C VAL A 291 29.46 25.86 2.47
N GLN A 292 29.40 24.54 2.37
CA GLN A 292 30.54 23.74 1.89
C GLN A 292 30.57 23.83 0.36
N GLU A 293 31.62 24.46 -0.17
CA GLU A 293 32.01 24.33 -1.58
C GLU A 293 32.53 22.91 -1.81
N ASP A 294 31.81 22.14 -2.63
CA ASP A 294 32.29 20.86 -3.15
C ASP A 294 33.44 21.10 -4.14
N ALA A 295 34.64 20.66 -3.74
CA ALA A 295 35.77 20.48 -4.63
C ALA A 295 35.53 19.23 -5.48
N GLY A 296 35.26 19.44 -6.77
CA GLY A 296 35.12 18.35 -7.74
C GLY A 296 36.45 17.65 -8.08
N PRO A 297 36.38 16.40 -8.55
CA PRO A 297 37.32 15.84 -9.52
C PRO A 297 36.86 16.03 -10.97
#